data_AF-A0A452YM58-F1
#
_entry.id   AF-A0A452YM58-F1
#
_cell.length_a   1.000
_cell.length_b   1.000
_cell.length_c   1.000
_cell.angle_alpha   90.00
_cell.angle_beta   90.00
_cell.angle_gamma   90.00
#
_symmetry.space_group_name_H-M   'P 1'
#
loop_
_entity.id
_entity.type
_entity.pdbx_description
1 polymer ?
#
loop_
_entity_poly.entity_id
_entity_poly.type
_entity_poly.pdbx_seq_one_letter_code
_entity_poly.pdbx_strand_id
1 'polypeptide(L)'
;REVRLEGDGVRRGPVGEPLGQHLFQPRHGVRRRRRRAQLPPRRCARADTRRVHREVPQAVWKRRPPPCLYHGAWRASFPRIWIPSGWDIRGNAHGILAAHPIAPFISIHHVEFVDPIYPGLNSLESLELFTKAMKTEPMSFLQRSVCYDKRQKLTLAISLGYVVQVYPSVLLPPELERSERTYIAFNRMSQRTEFDFDTKEIQKSMCKRPVLFFLKDVWKDGNITRGSYIRSSERDDLKRKVFCFRSPPLSGIDEIQVSASPLSKRWHLAPRRLCSAVKESINGTMFMFVRQCGRRAFGSASDSLD
;
A
#
# COMPACT_ATOMS: atom_id res chain seq x y z
N ARG A 1 -61.77 22.64 19.48
CA ARG A 1 -61.58 21.22 19.12
C ARG A 1 -60.13 20.88 19.45
N GLU A 2 -59.70 20.73 20.69
CA GLU A 2 -60.20 19.87 21.79
C GLU A 2 -60.21 18.37 21.43
N VAL A 3 -59.17 17.68 21.94
CA VAL A 3 -59.12 16.37 22.65
C VAL A 3 -59.68 15.12 21.94
N ARG A 4 -58.85 14.06 21.80
CA ARG A 4 -58.92 12.85 22.67
C ARG A 4 -57.83 11.81 22.37
N LEU A 5 -57.20 11.34 23.44
CA LEU A 5 -56.44 10.09 23.58
C LEU A 5 -57.40 8.95 23.93
N GLU A 6 -57.17 7.74 23.44
CA GLU A 6 -57.55 6.43 24.00
C GLU A 6 -56.97 5.36 23.06
N GLY A 7 -56.45 4.19 23.46
CA GLY A 7 -56.58 3.45 24.70
C GLY A 7 -56.92 1.99 24.37
N ASP A 8 -56.08 1.05 24.82
CA ASP A 8 -56.32 -0.37 25.13
C ASP A 8 -56.59 -1.44 24.06
N GLY A 9 -55.99 -2.63 24.30
CA GLY A 9 -56.41 -3.87 23.65
C GLY A 9 -55.46 -5.07 23.74
N VAL A 10 -55.03 -5.48 24.94
CA VAL A 10 -54.39 -6.81 25.17
C VAL A 10 -55.40 -7.94 24.93
N ARG A 11 -55.03 -8.96 24.14
CA ARG A 11 -55.60 -10.32 24.27
C ARG A 11 -54.50 -11.38 24.25
N ARG A 12 -54.54 -12.24 25.27
CA ARG A 12 -53.70 -13.43 25.48
C ARG A 12 -54.36 -14.68 24.90
N GLY A 13 -53.52 -15.59 24.39
CA GLY A 13 -53.71 -17.06 24.38
C GLY A 13 -54.22 -17.69 23.07
N PRO A 14 -53.91 -18.98 22.78
CA PRO A 14 -53.36 -19.97 23.70
C PRO A 14 -52.01 -20.61 23.30
N VAL A 15 -51.48 -21.27 24.31
CA VAL A 15 -50.32 -22.17 24.37
C VAL A 15 -50.59 -23.46 23.58
N GLY A 16 -49.59 -23.94 22.84
CA GLY A 16 -49.52 -25.29 22.27
C GLY A 16 -48.07 -25.76 22.29
N GLU A 17 -47.80 -26.76 23.12
CA GLU A 17 -46.49 -27.39 23.40
C GLU A 17 -46.00 -28.33 22.27
N PRO A 18 -44.75 -28.85 22.35
CA PRO A 18 -43.92 -29.18 21.20
C PRO A 18 -44.05 -30.64 20.73
N LEU A 19 -43.85 -30.86 19.43
CA LEU A 19 -43.76 -32.19 18.83
C LEU A 19 -42.31 -32.50 18.40
N GLY A 20 -41.75 -33.52 19.04
CA GLY A 20 -40.99 -34.55 18.32
C GLY A 20 -39.49 -34.33 18.15
N GLN A 21 -38.73 -34.79 19.12
CA GLN A 21 -37.32 -35.16 18.96
C GLN A 21 -37.20 -36.27 17.92
N HIS A 22 -36.41 -36.04 16.86
CA HIS A 22 -35.82 -37.14 16.08
C HIS A 22 -34.31 -37.13 16.27
N LEU A 23 -33.86 -38.09 17.08
CA LEU A 23 -32.49 -38.58 17.13
C LEU A 23 -31.99 -38.89 15.72
N PHE A 24 -30.90 -38.25 15.29
CA PHE A 24 -30.02 -38.79 14.26
C PHE A 24 -28.67 -39.11 14.89
N GLN A 25 -28.40 -40.41 14.99
CA GLN A 25 -27.13 -40.97 15.43
C GLN A 25 -25.98 -40.60 14.49
N PRO A 26 -24.76 -40.35 15.00
CA PRO A 26 -23.60 -40.15 14.16
C PRO A 26 -23.10 -41.50 13.62
N ARG A 27 -23.08 -41.66 12.28
CA ARG A 27 -22.40 -42.78 11.62
C ARG A 27 -20.88 -42.60 11.74
N HIS A 28 -20.22 -43.62 12.30
CA HIS A 28 -18.78 -43.77 12.36
C HIS A 28 -18.15 -43.72 10.96
N GLY A 29 -17.48 -42.61 10.64
CA GLY A 29 -16.61 -42.46 9.48
C GLY A 29 -15.19 -42.94 9.79
N VAL A 30 -14.78 -44.05 9.17
CA VAL A 30 -13.44 -44.63 9.26
C VAL A 30 -12.37 -43.62 8.81
N ARG A 31 -11.50 -43.19 9.73
CA ARG A 31 -10.29 -42.41 9.43
C ARG A 31 -9.29 -43.29 8.66
N ARG A 32 -9.23 -43.18 7.33
CA ARG A 32 -8.07 -43.64 6.56
C ARG A 32 -6.89 -42.67 6.78
N ARG A 33 -5.94 -43.06 7.65
CA ARG A 33 -4.62 -42.42 7.77
C ARG A 33 -3.90 -42.49 6.42
N ARG A 34 -3.80 -41.37 5.70
CA ARG A 34 -2.79 -41.22 4.64
C ARG A 34 -1.43 -41.13 5.30
N ARG A 35 -0.60 -42.18 5.18
CA ARG A 35 0.82 -42.13 5.51
C ARG A 35 1.49 -41.10 4.60
N ARG A 36 2.02 -40.00 5.17
CA ARG A 36 3.01 -39.15 4.48
C ARG A 36 4.28 -39.99 4.34
N ALA A 37 4.68 -40.30 3.12
CA ALA A 37 6.03 -40.79 2.86
C ALA A 37 7.02 -39.65 3.16
N GLN A 38 7.89 -39.86 4.14
CA GLN A 38 9.04 -38.99 4.39
C GLN A 38 10.09 -39.30 3.31
N LEU A 39 10.45 -38.29 2.52
CA LEU A 39 11.64 -38.31 1.69
C LEU A 39 12.89 -38.16 2.58
N PRO A 40 13.98 -38.90 2.33
CA PRO A 40 15.17 -38.82 3.16
C PRO A 40 15.91 -37.48 2.96
N PRO A 41 16.60 -36.95 3.99
CA PRO A 41 17.36 -35.72 3.87
C PRO A 41 18.60 -35.95 2.99
N ARG A 42 18.75 -35.15 1.94
CA ARG A 42 19.97 -35.13 1.12
C ARG A 42 21.09 -34.41 1.90
N ARG A 43 22.21 -35.10 2.08
CA ARG A 43 23.44 -34.55 2.66
C ARG A 43 24.02 -33.48 1.74
N CYS A 44 24.20 -32.25 2.24
CA CYS A 44 25.12 -31.29 1.63
C CYS A 44 26.53 -31.61 2.15
N ALA A 45 27.45 -31.97 1.25
CA ALA A 45 28.86 -32.13 1.59
C ALA A 45 29.47 -30.76 1.93
N ARG A 46 30.21 -30.69 3.05
CA ARG A 46 31.04 -29.54 3.43
C ARG A 46 32.17 -29.37 2.41
N ALA A 47 32.35 -28.15 1.91
CA ALA A 47 33.57 -27.77 1.21
C ALA A 47 34.68 -27.51 2.24
N ASP A 48 35.77 -28.25 2.09
CA ASP A 48 36.98 -28.16 2.91
C ASP A 48 37.81 -26.94 2.49
N THR A 49 38.12 -26.05 3.44
CA THR A 49 38.96 -24.88 3.21
C THR A 49 40.42 -25.23 3.50
N ARG A 50 41.21 -25.49 2.47
CA ARG A 50 42.67 -25.42 2.54
C ARG A 50 43.20 -24.30 1.65
N ARG A 51 43.90 -23.38 2.33
CA ARG A 51 44.62 -22.23 1.83
C ARG A 51 46.02 -22.70 1.42
N VAL A 52 46.41 -22.50 0.15
CA VAL A 52 47.83 -22.54 -0.29
C VAL A 52 48.07 -21.37 -1.23
N HIS A 53 49.17 -20.68 -0.99
CA HIS A 53 49.62 -19.49 -1.69
C HIS A 53 50.22 -19.79 -3.07
N ARG A 54 50.08 -18.76 -3.92
CA ARG A 54 51.01 -18.26 -4.96
C ARG A 54 50.82 -18.65 -6.44
N GLU A 55 51.00 -17.57 -7.20
CA GLU A 55 51.36 -17.39 -8.62
C GLU A 55 50.25 -17.26 -9.68
N VAL A 56 50.32 -16.11 -10.36
CA VAL A 56 49.53 -15.69 -11.51
C VAL A 56 50.31 -16.03 -12.77
N PRO A 57 49.65 -16.63 -13.78
CA PRO A 57 49.83 -16.12 -15.14
C PRO A 57 48.50 -15.95 -15.89
N GLN A 58 48.57 -15.15 -16.96
CA GLN A 58 47.49 -14.63 -17.78
C GLN A 58 46.75 -15.68 -18.64
N ALA A 59 45.51 -15.31 -18.95
CA ALA A 59 44.68 -15.69 -20.10
C ALA A 59 44.20 -17.14 -20.28
N VAL A 60 42.87 -17.31 -20.32
CA VAL A 60 42.07 -17.93 -21.40
C VAL A 60 40.63 -18.07 -20.89
N TRP A 61 39.69 -17.37 -21.54
CA TRP A 61 38.25 -17.47 -21.25
C TRP A 61 37.73 -18.84 -21.72
N LYS A 62 37.72 -19.85 -20.85
CA LYS A 62 36.99 -21.10 -21.10
C LYS A 62 35.49 -20.89 -20.88
N ARG A 63 34.73 -21.07 -21.96
CA ARG A 63 33.25 -21.07 -21.99
C ARG A 63 32.69 -22.06 -20.95
N ARG A 64 31.74 -21.61 -20.13
CA ARG A 64 30.92 -22.51 -19.28
C ARG A 64 30.02 -23.38 -20.18
N PRO A 65 29.79 -24.66 -19.85
CA PRO A 65 28.83 -25.49 -20.56
C PRO A 65 27.39 -25.01 -20.31
N PRO A 66 26.47 -25.20 -21.27
CA PRO A 66 25.07 -24.80 -21.10
C PRO A 66 24.35 -25.74 -20.11
N PRO A 67 23.35 -25.24 -19.37
CA PRO A 67 22.51 -26.11 -18.54
C PRO A 67 21.64 -27.02 -19.41
N CYS A 68 21.46 -28.24 -18.93
CA CYS A 68 20.80 -29.35 -19.60
C CYS A 68 19.37 -29.00 -20.03
N LEU A 69 19.10 -29.14 -21.33
CA LEU A 69 17.76 -29.11 -21.91
C LEU A 69 17.02 -30.41 -21.54
N TYR A 70 15.96 -30.29 -20.74
CA TYR A 70 14.99 -31.38 -20.59
C TYR A 70 14.05 -31.38 -21.81
N HIS A 71 14.13 -32.43 -22.63
CA HIS A 71 13.12 -32.74 -23.64
C HIS A 71 11.88 -33.32 -22.96
N GLY A 72 10.98 -32.44 -22.54
CA GLY A 72 9.57 -32.78 -22.27
C GLY A 72 8.72 -32.22 -23.40
N ALA A 73 8.00 -33.09 -24.11
CA ALA A 73 7.11 -32.70 -25.20
C ALA A 73 6.00 -31.78 -24.67
N TRP A 74 6.13 -30.48 -24.91
CA TRP A 74 5.04 -29.52 -24.71
C TRP A 74 4.06 -29.68 -25.86
N ARG A 75 2.97 -30.43 -25.65
CA ARG A 75 1.74 -30.17 -26.40
C ARG A 75 1.37 -28.72 -26.11
N ALA A 76 1.31 -27.90 -27.16
CA ALA A 76 0.89 -26.51 -27.10
C ALA A 76 -0.59 -26.42 -26.71
N SER A 77 -0.87 -26.55 -25.42
CA SER A 77 -2.01 -25.90 -24.80
C SER A 77 -1.47 -24.55 -24.35
N PHE A 78 -1.65 -23.52 -25.19
CA PHE A 78 -1.38 -22.14 -24.79
C PHE A 78 -2.12 -21.88 -23.47
N PRO A 79 -1.44 -21.77 -22.32
CA PRO A 79 -2.07 -21.10 -21.21
C PRO A 79 -2.21 -19.67 -21.70
N ARG A 80 -3.42 -19.10 -21.63
CA ARG A 80 -3.53 -17.64 -21.63
C ARG A 80 -2.69 -17.18 -20.44
N ILE A 81 -1.43 -16.83 -20.70
CA ILE A 81 -0.61 -16.08 -19.77
C ILE A 81 -1.29 -14.71 -19.75
N TRP A 82 -2.29 -14.60 -18.88
CA TRP A 82 -2.64 -13.34 -18.28
C TRP A 82 -1.37 -12.94 -17.54
N ILE A 83 -0.53 -12.12 -18.17
CA ILE A 83 0.32 -11.24 -17.39
C ILE A 83 -0.70 -10.28 -16.79
N PRO A 84 -1.01 -10.34 -15.48
CA PRO A 84 -1.84 -9.31 -14.89
C PRO A 84 -1.09 -8.03 -15.19
N SER A 85 -1.66 -7.14 -16.00
CA SER A 85 -1.10 -5.81 -16.03
C SER A 85 -1.23 -5.33 -14.59
N GLY A 86 -0.18 -4.73 -14.01
CA GLY A 86 -0.07 -4.52 -12.56
C GLY A 86 -1.20 -3.70 -11.90
N TRP A 87 -2.23 -3.32 -12.66
CA TRP A 87 -3.35 -2.46 -12.33
C TRP A 87 -4.71 -3.04 -12.75
N ASP A 88 -4.83 -4.36 -12.99
CA ASP A 88 -6.11 -5.05 -13.20
C ASP A 88 -6.76 -5.38 -11.85
N ILE A 89 -7.31 -4.35 -11.21
CA ILE A 89 -7.89 -4.42 -9.86
C ILE A 89 -9.35 -3.99 -9.81
N ARG A 90 -10.03 -4.34 -8.72
CA ARG A 90 -11.39 -3.88 -8.40
C ARG A 90 -11.46 -3.28 -7.00
N GLY A 91 -12.42 -2.38 -6.81
CA GLY A 91 -12.71 -1.74 -5.53
C GLY A 91 -11.70 -0.64 -5.18
N ASN A 92 -11.27 -0.58 -3.93
CA ASN A 92 -10.52 0.55 -3.41
C ASN A 92 -9.02 0.48 -3.79
N ALA A 93 -8.60 1.33 -4.73
CA ALA A 93 -7.22 1.43 -5.22
C ALA A 93 -6.21 2.09 -4.24
N HIS A 94 -6.63 2.48 -3.04
CA HIS A 94 -5.80 3.25 -2.11
C HIS A 94 -4.43 2.63 -1.85
N GLY A 95 -4.39 1.35 -1.51
CA GLY A 95 -3.14 0.71 -1.14
C GLY A 95 -2.13 0.62 -2.28
N ILE A 96 -2.57 0.52 -3.54
CA ILE A 96 -1.67 0.48 -4.69
C ILE A 96 -1.26 1.89 -5.14
N LEU A 97 -2.17 2.87 -5.09
CA LEU A 97 -1.89 4.26 -5.43
C LEU A 97 -0.98 4.92 -4.39
N ALA A 98 -1.28 4.74 -3.09
CA ALA A 98 -0.47 5.27 -2.01
C ALA A 98 0.91 4.61 -1.96
N ALA A 99 1.01 3.35 -2.43
CA ALA A 99 2.23 2.54 -2.46
C ALA A 99 2.85 2.32 -3.82
N HIS A 100 2.54 3.21 -4.77
CA HIS A 100 3.08 3.08 -6.10
C HIS A 100 4.62 3.03 -6.05
N PRO A 101 5.24 2.02 -6.68
CA PRO A 101 6.68 1.92 -6.70
C PRO A 101 7.29 3.11 -7.43
N ILE A 102 8.61 3.23 -7.36
CA ILE A 102 9.37 4.27 -8.05
C ILE A 102 9.27 4.14 -9.60
N ALA A 103 8.68 3.06 -10.13
CA ALA A 103 8.37 2.95 -11.55
C ALA A 103 7.38 4.05 -12.00
N PRO A 104 7.48 4.55 -13.25
CA PRO A 104 6.45 5.44 -13.81
C PRO A 104 5.07 4.77 -13.74
N PHE A 105 4.04 5.56 -13.46
CA PHE A 105 2.67 5.11 -13.62
C PHE A 105 2.38 4.90 -15.11
N ILE A 106 1.95 3.69 -15.48
CA ILE A 106 1.75 3.31 -16.90
C ILE A 106 0.29 3.53 -17.29
N SER A 107 -0.65 2.82 -16.66
CA SER A 107 -2.08 2.96 -16.93
C SER A 107 -2.94 2.20 -15.93
N ILE A 108 -4.20 2.60 -15.80
CA ILE A 108 -5.29 1.83 -15.20
C ILE A 108 -6.27 1.51 -16.33
N HIS A 109 -6.51 0.24 -16.63
CA HIS A 109 -7.32 -0.18 -17.79
C HIS A 109 -8.79 -0.48 -17.44
N HIS A 110 -9.12 -0.64 -16.17
CA HIS A 110 -10.45 -1.03 -15.68
C HIS A 110 -11.02 0.00 -14.69
N VAL A 111 -10.97 1.27 -15.08
CA VAL A 111 -11.34 2.40 -14.23
C VAL A 111 -12.79 2.31 -13.76
N GLU A 112 -13.68 1.70 -14.56
CA GLU A 112 -15.09 1.49 -14.26
C GLU A 112 -15.37 0.52 -13.10
N PHE A 113 -14.38 -0.29 -12.70
CA PHE A 113 -14.50 -1.23 -11.58
C PHE A 113 -13.73 -0.79 -10.33
N VAL A 114 -13.16 0.41 -10.35
CA VAL A 114 -12.42 1.01 -9.24
C VAL A 114 -13.29 2.06 -8.56
N ASP A 115 -13.29 2.07 -7.22
CA ASP A 115 -14.00 3.08 -6.44
C ASP A 115 -13.42 4.48 -6.76
N PRO A 116 -14.18 5.59 -6.58
CA PRO A 116 -13.63 6.93 -6.72
C PRO A 116 -12.31 7.09 -5.97
N ILE A 117 -11.28 7.60 -6.66
CA ILE A 117 -9.90 7.67 -6.17
C ILE A 117 -9.83 8.61 -4.96
N TYR A 118 -10.53 9.74 -5.02
CA TYR A 118 -10.60 10.72 -3.94
C TYR A 118 -11.94 10.62 -3.20
N PRO A 119 -11.92 10.63 -1.85
CA PRO A 119 -13.15 10.56 -1.08
C PRO A 119 -14.00 11.82 -1.27
N GLY A 120 -15.32 11.64 -1.39
CA GLY A 120 -16.29 12.73 -1.52
C GLY A 120 -16.49 13.23 -2.96
N LEU A 121 -15.68 12.78 -3.92
CA LEU A 121 -15.89 13.05 -5.35
C LEU A 121 -16.63 11.90 -6.02
N ASN A 122 -17.35 12.20 -7.10
CA ASN A 122 -17.87 11.15 -7.98
C ASN A 122 -16.74 10.60 -8.89
N SER A 123 -17.01 9.51 -9.62
CA SER A 123 -15.99 8.86 -10.45
C SER A 123 -15.38 9.77 -11.52
N LEU A 124 -16.19 10.62 -12.17
CA LEU A 124 -15.71 11.52 -13.23
C LEU A 124 -14.83 12.63 -12.65
N GLU A 125 -15.32 13.35 -11.64
CA GLU A 125 -14.57 14.41 -10.95
C GLU A 125 -13.25 13.87 -10.37
N SER A 126 -13.31 12.66 -9.80
CA SER A 126 -12.13 12.00 -9.26
C SER A 126 -11.09 11.70 -10.34
N LEU A 127 -11.51 11.33 -11.54
CA LEU A 127 -10.62 11.07 -12.68
C LEU A 127 -10.08 12.36 -13.28
N GLU A 128 -10.87 13.43 -13.31
CA GLU A 128 -10.42 14.75 -13.74
C GLU A 128 -9.31 15.26 -12.83
N LEU A 129 -9.48 15.21 -11.51
CA LEU A 129 -8.44 15.60 -10.55
C LEU A 129 -7.20 14.70 -10.66
N PHE A 130 -7.37 13.39 -10.80
CA PHE A 130 -6.27 12.45 -10.98
C PHE A 130 -5.47 12.74 -12.26
N THR A 131 -6.17 13.01 -13.37
CA THR A 131 -5.57 13.37 -14.65
C THR A 131 -4.89 14.74 -14.58
N LYS A 132 -5.50 15.71 -13.88
CA LYS A 132 -4.90 17.03 -13.63
C LYS A 132 -3.58 16.88 -12.88
N ALA A 133 -3.53 16.07 -11.82
CA ALA A 133 -2.31 15.82 -11.06
C ALA A 133 -1.22 15.15 -11.89
N MET A 134 -1.59 14.12 -12.66
CA MET A 134 -0.68 13.43 -13.58
C MET A 134 -0.10 14.37 -14.63
N LYS A 135 -0.93 15.22 -15.26
CA LYS A 135 -0.48 16.18 -16.28
C LYS A 135 0.40 17.28 -15.70
N THR A 136 0.12 17.70 -14.46
CA THR A 136 0.84 18.80 -13.81
C THR A 136 2.26 18.37 -13.40
N GLU A 137 2.43 17.14 -12.92
CA GLU A 137 3.72 16.64 -12.43
C GLU A 137 3.96 15.16 -12.82
N PRO A 138 4.12 14.87 -14.13
CA PRO A 138 4.14 13.49 -14.64
C PRO A 138 5.36 12.70 -14.16
N MET A 139 6.49 13.36 -13.94
CA MET A 139 7.76 12.72 -13.60
C MET A 139 7.79 12.17 -12.18
N SER A 140 6.97 12.72 -11.27
CA SER A 140 6.92 12.32 -9.87
C SER A 140 5.51 11.95 -9.39
N PHE A 141 4.52 11.94 -10.28
CA PHE A 141 3.16 11.48 -10.01
C PHE A 141 3.14 10.07 -9.39
N LEU A 142 2.41 9.92 -8.29
CA LEU A 142 2.34 8.74 -7.41
C LEU A 142 3.65 8.25 -6.82
N GLN A 143 4.80 8.82 -7.20
CA GLN A 143 6.06 8.43 -6.59
C GLN A 143 6.04 8.82 -5.12
N ARG A 144 6.41 7.84 -4.30
CA ARG A 144 6.44 8.04 -2.86
C ARG A 144 7.69 8.76 -2.40
N SER A 145 7.50 9.76 -1.55
CA SER A 145 8.53 10.37 -0.70
C SER A 145 8.21 10.10 0.77
N VAL A 146 9.23 9.84 1.60
CA VAL A 146 9.05 9.58 3.04
C VAL A 146 9.81 10.61 3.86
N CYS A 147 9.11 11.28 4.77
CA CYS A 147 9.67 12.22 5.74
C CYS A 147 9.48 11.68 7.15
N TYR A 148 10.43 11.97 8.03
CA TYR A 148 10.35 11.63 9.44
C TYR A 148 10.34 12.90 10.27
N ASP A 149 9.28 13.08 11.07
CA ASP A 149 9.28 14.11 12.11
C ASP A 149 9.87 13.50 13.38
N LYS A 150 11.14 13.84 13.66
CA LYS A 150 11.87 13.33 14.83
C LYS A 150 11.25 13.83 16.15
N ARG A 151 10.72 15.06 16.17
CA ARG A 151 10.17 15.70 17.37
C ARG A 151 8.88 15.01 17.80
N GLN A 152 7.98 14.77 16.85
CA GLN A 152 6.70 14.10 17.12
C GLN A 152 6.77 12.57 16.97
N LYS A 153 7.90 12.03 16.51
CA LYS A 153 8.12 10.60 16.21
C LYS A 153 7.11 10.06 15.20
N LEU A 154 6.85 10.83 14.14
CA LEU A 154 5.89 10.51 13.08
C LEU A 154 6.61 10.13 11.79
N THR A 155 5.90 9.36 10.95
CA THR A 155 6.29 9.13 9.56
C THR A 155 5.26 9.74 8.63
N LEU A 156 5.69 10.58 7.69
CA LEU A 156 4.86 11.12 6.64
C LEU A 156 5.24 10.43 5.32
N ALA A 157 4.32 9.66 4.75
CA ALA A 157 4.48 9.06 3.44
C ALA A 157 3.64 9.83 2.42
N ILE A 158 4.30 10.46 1.46
CA ILE A 158 3.71 11.36 0.47
C ILE A 158 3.66 10.63 -0.86
N SER A 159 2.47 10.33 -1.35
CA SER A 159 2.23 9.94 -2.75
C SER A 159 1.81 11.17 -3.53
N LEU A 160 2.74 11.75 -4.29
CA LEU A 160 2.51 13.02 -4.98
C LEU A 160 1.33 12.93 -5.94
N GLY A 161 0.41 13.90 -5.84
CA GLY A 161 -0.80 13.91 -6.65
C GLY A 161 -1.85 12.90 -6.21
N TYR A 162 -1.76 12.33 -4.99
CA TYR A 162 -2.79 11.44 -4.46
C TYR A 162 -3.07 11.62 -2.97
N VAL A 163 -2.14 11.24 -2.09
CA VAL A 163 -2.38 11.20 -0.63
C VAL A 163 -1.10 11.40 0.17
N VAL A 164 -1.23 12.08 1.32
CA VAL A 164 -0.23 12.09 2.40
C VAL A 164 -0.75 11.24 3.55
N GLN A 165 0.03 10.22 3.94
CA GLN A 165 -0.27 9.35 5.07
C GLN A 165 0.62 9.72 6.26
N VAL A 166 0.00 10.09 7.39
CA VAL A 166 0.70 10.48 8.62
C VAL A 166 0.56 9.35 9.65
N TYR A 167 1.62 8.58 9.82
CA TYR A 167 1.66 7.46 10.76
C TYR A 167 2.05 7.94 12.16
N PRO A 168 1.37 7.46 13.23
CA PRO A 168 1.63 7.83 14.62
C PRO A 168 2.90 7.17 15.21
N SER A 169 3.80 6.70 14.35
CA SER A 169 5.05 6.03 14.71
C SER A 169 6.08 6.16 13.60
N VAL A 170 7.35 5.96 13.94
CA VAL A 170 8.44 5.82 12.97
C VAL A 170 8.36 4.44 12.32
N LEU A 171 8.17 4.39 11.00
CA LEU A 171 8.10 3.16 10.20
C LEU A 171 9.31 3.05 9.28
N LEU A 172 9.77 1.82 9.00
CA LEU A 172 10.87 1.62 8.08
C LEU A 172 10.41 1.67 6.62
N PRO A 173 11.27 2.07 5.67
CA PRO A 173 10.93 2.09 4.24
C PRO A 173 10.33 0.78 3.71
N PRO A 174 10.82 -0.43 4.05
CA PRO A 174 10.22 -1.69 3.59
C PRO A 174 8.80 -1.95 4.11
N GLU A 175 8.37 -1.29 5.19
CA GLU A 175 6.99 -1.37 5.67
C GLU A 175 6.06 -0.47 4.87
N LEU A 176 6.57 0.66 4.38
CA LEU A 176 5.82 1.62 3.58
C LEU A 176 5.72 1.16 2.13
N GLU A 177 6.80 0.61 1.56
CA GLU A 177 6.89 0.13 0.18
C GLU A 177 5.83 -0.94 -0.16
N ARG A 178 5.41 -1.73 0.81
CA ARG A 178 4.38 -2.75 0.62
C ARG A 178 2.98 -2.16 0.51
N SER A 179 2.27 -2.54 -0.55
CA SER A 179 0.92 -2.09 -0.83
C SER A 179 -0.09 -2.70 0.15
N GLU A 180 -0.95 -1.88 0.76
CA GLU A 180 -2.06 -2.39 1.57
C GLU A 180 -3.12 -3.06 0.68
N ARG A 181 -3.60 -4.24 1.06
CA ARG A 181 -4.62 -4.97 0.30
C ARG A 181 -6.02 -4.38 0.47
N THR A 182 -6.24 -3.18 -0.07
CA THR A 182 -7.54 -2.49 -0.11
C THR A 182 -8.36 -2.86 -1.35
N TYR A 183 -7.73 -3.51 -2.33
CA TYR A 183 -8.31 -3.94 -3.60
C TYR A 183 -8.26 -5.47 -3.73
N ILE A 184 -8.97 -5.98 -4.74
CA ILE A 184 -8.89 -7.39 -5.17
C ILE A 184 -8.49 -7.44 -6.64
N ALA A 185 -7.96 -8.58 -7.08
CA ALA A 185 -7.63 -8.78 -8.49
C ALA A 185 -8.91 -8.79 -9.35
N PHE A 186 -8.77 -8.47 -10.63
CA PHE A 186 -9.91 -8.39 -11.55
C PHE A 186 -10.73 -9.68 -11.64
N ASN A 187 -10.08 -10.85 -11.50
CA ASN A 187 -10.69 -12.17 -11.39
C ASN A 187 -11.43 -12.43 -10.06
N ARG A 188 -11.56 -11.40 -9.21
CA ARG A 188 -12.18 -11.41 -7.86
C ARG A 188 -11.43 -12.22 -6.82
N MET A 189 -10.18 -12.59 -7.08
CA MET A 189 -9.31 -13.22 -6.10
C MET A 189 -8.59 -12.15 -5.27
N SER A 190 -8.36 -12.45 -4.00
CA SER A 190 -7.66 -11.52 -3.09
C SER A 190 -6.30 -12.04 -2.64
N GLN A 191 -5.88 -13.23 -3.08
CA GLN A 191 -4.67 -13.88 -2.60
C GLN A 191 -3.41 -13.05 -2.94
N ARG A 192 -2.37 -13.13 -2.11
CA ARG A 192 -1.14 -12.33 -2.31
C ARG A 192 -0.42 -12.68 -3.61
N THR A 193 -0.57 -13.91 -4.09
CA THR A 193 0.03 -14.45 -5.31
C THR A 193 -0.61 -13.91 -6.60
N GLU A 194 -1.71 -13.18 -6.51
CA GLU A 194 -2.38 -12.59 -7.68
C GLU A 194 -1.70 -11.31 -8.17
N PHE A 195 -0.75 -10.76 -7.41
CA PHE A 195 -0.11 -9.49 -7.71
C PHE A 195 1.41 -9.64 -7.83
N ASP A 196 2.00 -8.97 -8.82
CA ASP A 196 3.45 -9.02 -9.10
C ASP A 196 4.27 -8.08 -8.21
N PHE A 197 3.70 -7.60 -7.10
CA PHE A 197 4.34 -6.70 -6.17
C PHE A 197 3.97 -7.05 -4.73
N ASP A 198 4.82 -6.62 -3.79
CA ASP A 198 4.65 -7.00 -2.40
C ASP A 198 3.43 -6.32 -1.76
N THR A 199 2.54 -7.15 -1.22
CA THR A 199 1.34 -6.71 -0.54
C THR A 199 1.41 -6.98 0.97
N LYS A 200 0.76 -6.14 1.76
CA LYS A 200 0.57 -6.29 3.20
C LYS A 200 -0.91 -6.26 3.57
N GLU A 201 -1.23 -6.85 4.71
CA GLU A 201 -2.58 -6.75 5.27
C GLU A 201 -2.88 -5.32 5.71
N ILE A 202 -4.15 -4.94 5.58
CA ILE A 202 -4.65 -3.66 6.09
C ILE A 202 -4.37 -3.61 7.60
N GLN A 203 -3.87 -2.47 8.09
CA GLN A 203 -3.71 -2.27 9.53
C GLN A 203 -5.05 -2.40 10.26
N LYS A 204 -5.15 -3.38 11.17
CA LYS A 204 -6.38 -3.67 11.92
C LYS A 204 -6.56 -2.72 13.12
N SER A 205 -5.45 -2.36 13.75
CA SER A 205 -5.47 -1.46 14.91
C SER A 205 -5.71 -0.02 14.48
N MET A 206 -6.82 0.57 14.90
CA MET A 206 -7.13 1.98 14.61
C MET A 206 -6.02 2.91 15.10
N CYS A 207 -5.39 2.63 16.24
CA CYS A 207 -4.33 3.46 16.81
C CYS A 207 -3.01 3.42 16.02
N LYS A 208 -2.85 2.47 15.09
CA LYS A 208 -1.65 2.33 14.24
C LYS A 208 -1.90 2.77 12.79
N ARG A 209 -3.17 2.94 12.40
CA ARG A 209 -3.52 3.42 11.06
C ARG A 209 -3.00 4.85 10.87
N PRO A 210 -2.55 5.23 9.66
CA PRO A 210 -2.22 6.62 9.39
C PRO A 210 -3.47 7.51 9.43
N VAL A 211 -3.27 8.80 9.69
CA VAL A 211 -4.23 9.84 9.30
C VAL A 211 -3.98 10.14 7.83
N LEU A 212 -5.04 10.24 7.03
CA LEU A 212 -4.95 10.43 5.59
C LEU A 212 -5.28 11.87 5.22
N PHE A 213 -4.48 12.46 4.34
CA PHE A 213 -4.78 13.74 3.69
C PHE A 213 -4.81 13.52 2.18
N PHE A 214 -5.99 13.64 1.56
CA PHE A 214 -6.15 13.39 0.13
C PHE A 214 -5.96 14.68 -0.67
N LEU A 215 -5.42 14.57 -1.88
CA LEU A 215 -5.28 15.71 -2.77
C LEU A 215 -6.65 16.37 -3.00
N LYS A 216 -6.71 17.68 -2.79
CA LYS A 216 -7.84 18.54 -3.13
C LYS A 216 -7.57 19.31 -4.42
N ASP A 217 -6.37 19.87 -4.56
CA ASP A 217 -5.97 20.59 -5.76
C ASP A 217 -4.46 20.56 -6.01
N VAL A 218 -4.07 20.81 -7.26
CA VAL A 218 -2.69 20.84 -7.74
C VAL A 218 -2.51 21.91 -8.82
N TRP A 219 -1.44 22.68 -8.71
CA TRP A 219 -1.13 23.77 -9.64
C TRP A 219 0.38 23.99 -9.77
N LYS A 220 0.79 24.73 -10.80
CA LYS A 220 2.16 25.20 -10.97
C LYS A 220 2.31 26.60 -10.38
N ASP A 221 3.39 26.81 -9.65
CA ASP A 221 3.85 28.10 -9.15
C ASP A 221 5.28 28.30 -9.69
N GLY A 222 5.38 28.94 -10.84
CA GLY A 222 6.61 28.95 -11.65
C GLY A 222 7.05 27.53 -12.02
N ASN A 223 8.26 27.15 -11.61
CA ASN A 223 8.80 25.80 -11.86
C ASN A 223 8.39 24.77 -10.80
N ILE A 224 7.79 25.21 -9.69
CA ILE A 224 7.43 24.34 -8.57
C ILE A 224 5.99 23.87 -8.75
N THR A 225 5.74 22.57 -8.52
CA THR A 225 4.38 22.06 -8.41
C THR A 225 3.92 22.18 -6.96
N ARG A 226 2.75 22.77 -6.73
CA ARG A 226 2.11 22.78 -5.42
C ARG A 226 0.90 21.87 -5.42
N GLY A 227 0.73 21.13 -4.34
CA GLY A 227 -0.48 20.33 -4.07
C GLY A 227 -1.03 20.65 -2.69
N SER A 228 -2.34 20.85 -2.61
CA SER A 228 -3.11 20.99 -1.37
C SER A 228 -3.77 19.65 -1.04
N TYR A 229 -3.57 19.16 0.17
CA TYR A 229 -4.07 17.88 0.65
C TYR A 229 -4.90 18.08 1.91
N ILE A 230 -6.16 17.66 1.90
CA ILE A 230 -7.11 17.88 2.99
C ILE A 230 -7.30 16.61 3.81
N ARG A 231 -7.36 16.78 5.13
CA ARG A 231 -7.57 15.72 6.11
C ARG A 231 -8.85 14.94 5.84
N SER A 232 -8.76 13.62 5.91
CA SER A 232 -9.89 12.71 5.74
C SER A 232 -10.51 12.32 7.08
N SER A 233 -11.84 12.41 7.16
CA SER A 233 -12.71 11.79 8.20
C SER A 233 -12.42 12.16 9.66
N GLU A 234 -13.15 13.15 10.18
CA GLU A 234 -13.18 13.48 11.61
C GLU A 234 -13.71 12.33 12.49
N ARG A 235 -14.55 11.44 11.93
CA ARG A 235 -15.15 10.32 12.66
C ARG A 235 -14.08 9.34 13.15
N ASP A 236 -13.08 9.05 12.32
CA ASP A 236 -11.98 8.17 12.71
C ASP A 236 -11.08 8.84 13.75
N ASP A 237 -10.94 10.16 13.69
CA ASP A 237 -10.21 10.94 14.69
C ASP A 237 -10.92 10.96 16.04
N LEU A 238 -12.25 11.11 16.06
CA LEU A 238 -13.04 11.00 17.29
C LEU A 238 -12.86 9.62 17.92
N LYS A 239 -12.99 8.55 17.12
CA LYS A 239 -12.77 7.18 17.59
C LYS A 239 -11.35 6.99 18.14
N ARG A 240 -10.34 7.53 17.47
CA ARG A 240 -8.95 7.47 17.98
C ARG A 240 -8.79 8.20 19.30
N LYS A 241 -9.38 9.39 19.46
CA LYS A 241 -9.34 10.14 20.73
C LYS A 241 -9.96 9.33 21.89
N VAL A 242 -11.01 8.55 21.61
CA VAL A 242 -11.70 7.74 22.62
C VAL A 242 -10.98 6.41 22.91
N PHE A 243 -10.53 5.71 21.87
CA PHE A 243 -10.04 4.32 21.98
C PHE A 243 -8.51 4.18 22.02
N CYS A 244 -7.76 5.25 21.78
CA CYS A 244 -6.30 5.23 21.77
C CYS A 244 -5.73 6.10 22.89
N PHE A 245 -4.68 5.62 23.55
CA PHE A 245 -3.96 6.39 24.58
C PHE A 245 -3.31 7.68 24.05
N ARG A 246 -3.09 7.76 22.73
CA ARG A 246 -2.53 8.93 22.08
C ARG A 246 -3.56 9.54 21.15
N SER A 247 -3.68 10.87 21.23
CA SER A 247 -4.44 11.66 20.26
C SER A 247 -3.96 11.39 18.84
N PRO A 248 -4.84 11.55 17.83
CA PRO A 248 -4.44 11.51 16.43
C PRO A 248 -3.24 12.42 16.17
N PRO A 249 -2.25 11.99 15.36
CA PRO A 249 -1.16 12.86 14.99
C PRO A 249 -1.71 14.08 14.24
N LEU A 250 -1.03 15.22 14.44
CA LEU A 250 -1.36 16.50 13.80
C LEU A 250 -2.83 16.92 13.98
N SER A 251 -3.44 16.72 15.16
CA SER A 251 -4.89 16.94 15.37
C SER A 251 -5.41 18.37 15.14
N GLY A 252 -4.54 19.36 15.01
CA GLY A 252 -4.89 20.75 14.66
C GLY A 252 -4.50 21.14 13.23
N ILE A 253 -4.19 20.15 12.38
CA ILE A 253 -3.83 20.34 10.98
C ILE A 253 -4.94 19.75 10.10
N ASP A 254 -5.54 20.62 9.30
CA ASP A 254 -6.61 20.26 8.37
C ASP A 254 -6.12 20.18 6.93
N GLU A 255 -5.01 20.87 6.63
CA GLU A 255 -4.40 20.91 5.31
C GLU A 255 -2.88 20.68 5.38
N ILE A 256 -2.37 19.90 4.43
CA ILE A 256 -0.95 19.79 4.14
C ILE A 256 -0.71 20.37 2.75
N GLN A 257 0.19 21.34 2.63
CA GLN A 257 0.65 21.83 1.34
C GLN A 257 2.03 21.28 1.02
N VAL A 258 2.15 20.62 -0.13
CA VAL A 258 3.40 20.03 -0.60
C VAL A 258 3.89 20.79 -1.82
N SER A 259 5.09 21.35 -1.72
CA SER A 259 5.81 21.98 -2.84
C SER A 259 6.84 21.01 -3.40
N ALA A 260 6.63 20.55 -4.63
CA ALA A 260 7.52 19.63 -5.34
C ALA A 260 8.38 20.37 -6.37
N SER A 261 9.70 20.25 -6.24
CA SER A 261 10.66 20.75 -7.24
C SER A 261 10.76 19.79 -8.43
N PRO A 262 10.98 20.30 -9.65
CA PRO A 262 11.08 19.45 -10.84
C PRO A 262 12.30 18.53 -10.76
N LEU A 263 12.14 17.31 -11.26
CA LEU A 263 13.22 16.33 -11.33
C LEU A 263 14.21 16.67 -12.46
N SER A 264 15.51 16.52 -12.21
CA SER A 264 16.54 16.63 -13.27
C SER A 264 16.49 15.43 -14.20
N LYS A 265 17.04 15.56 -15.42
CA LYS A 265 17.15 14.45 -16.40
C LYS A 265 17.86 13.20 -15.86
N ARG A 266 18.62 13.32 -14.77
CA ARG A 266 19.39 12.24 -14.11
C ARG A 266 18.62 11.55 -12.98
N TRP A 267 17.31 11.77 -12.86
CA TRP A 267 16.46 11.18 -11.82
C TRP A 267 16.59 9.65 -11.73
N HIS A 268 16.88 8.97 -12.85
CA HIS A 268 16.98 7.51 -12.95
C HIS A 268 18.26 6.94 -12.32
N LEU A 269 19.24 7.78 -11.96
CA LEU A 269 20.52 7.33 -11.40
C LEU A 269 20.48 7.12 -9.88
N ALA A 270 19.46 7.63 -9.19
CA ALA A 270 19.34 7.52 -7.75
C ALA A 270 18.34 6.41 -7.37
N PRO A 271 18.70 5.45 -6.49
CA PRO A 271 17.76 4.44 -5.99
C PRO A 271 16.53 5.05 -5.31
N ARG A 272 16.70 6.21 -4.66
CA ARG A 272 15.60 7.07 -4.20
C ARG A 272 15.60 8.38 -4.99
N ARG A 273 14.49 8.65 -5.67
CA ARG A 273 14.34 9.85 -6.50
C ARG A 273 13.98 11.07 -5.68
N LEU A 274 13.06 10.90 -4.72
CA LEU A 274 12.44 11.99 -3.98
C LEU A 274 12.84 11.96 -2.51
N CYS A 275 13.19 13.13 -2.00
CA CYS A 275 13.46 13.41 -0.60
C CYS A 275 12.49 14.49 -0.14
N SER A 276 12.07 14.44 1.12
CA SER A 276 11.12 15.40 1.69
C SER A 276 11.61 15.99 3.01
N ALA A 277 11.15 17.20 3.28
CA ALA A 277 11.39 17.92 4.52
C ALA A 277 10.11 18.63 4.97
N VAL A 278 9.87 18.62 6.28
CA VAL A 278 8.86 19.47 6.93
C VAL A 278 9.43 20.87 7.08
N LYS A 279 8.65 21.90 6.76
CA LYS A 279 9.06 23.29 6.93
C LYS A 279 8.48 23.88 8.21
N GLU A 280 7.23 24.29 8.16
CA GLU A 280 6.52 24.96 9.25
C GLU A 280 5.03 24.65 9.20
N SER A 281 4.32 25.06 10.24
CA SER A 281 2.86 24.95 10.31
C SER A 281 2.28 26.29 10.71
N ILE A 282 1.35 26.82 9.92
CA ILE A 282 0.70 28.12 10.12
C ILE A 282 -0.80 27.93 9.97
N ASN A 283 -1.59 28.42 10.94
CA ASN A 283 -3.05 28.45 10.90
C ASN A 283 -3.71 27.12 10.44
N GLY A 284 -3.27 25.99 11.01
CA GLY A 284 -3.81 24.66 10.67
C GLY A 284 -3.35 24.09 9.32
N THR A 285 -2.44 24.77 8.63
CA THR A 285 -1.81 24.29 7.40
C THR A 285 -0.35 23.94 7.65
N MET A 286 0.05 22.71 7.31
CA MET A 286 1.43 22.24 7.39
C MET A 286 2.10 22.31 6.02
N PHE A 287 3.28 22.94 5.95
CA PHE A 287 4.04 23.10 4.71
C PHE A 287 5.18 22.08 4.63
N MET A 288 5.28 21.42 3.47
CA MET A 288 6.31 20.42 3.19
C MET A 288 6.94 20.67 1.82
N PHE A 289 8.20 20.30 1.68
CA PHE A 289 8.90 20.28 0.40
C PHE A 289 9.25 18.88 -0.03
N VAL A 290 9.15 18.61 -1.33
CA VAL A 290 9.65 17.40 -1.99
C VAL A 290 10.60 17.82 -3.09
N ARG A 291 11.78 17.22 -3.14
CA ARG A 291 12.80 17.52 -4.17
C ARG A 291 13.55 16.27 -4.57
N GLN A 292 14.30 16.37 -5.66
CA GLN A 292 15.25 15.32 -6.01
C GLN A 292 16.24 15.11 -4.85
N CYS A 293 16.45 13.86 -4.45
CA CYS A 293 17.50 13.54 -3.48
C CYS A 293 18.87 13.94 -4.03
N GLY A 294 19.66 14.66 -3.23
CA GLY A 294 21.05 14.95 -3.55
C GLY A 294 21.90 13.68 -3.53
N ARG A 295 23.06 13.71 -4.19
CA ARG A 295 24.10 12.69 -3.92
C ARG A 295 24.46 12.82 -2.45
N ARG A 296 24.32 11.73 -1.69
CA ARG A 296 24.96 11.64 -0.38
C ARG A 296 26.47 11.78 -0.60
N ALA A 297 27.11 12.72 0.09
CA ALA A 297 28.46 12.44 0.57
C ALA A 297 28.36 11.16 1.40
N PHE A 298 29.24 10.19 1.18
CA PHE A 298 29.25 8.94 1.94
C PHE A 298 29.52 9.26 3.42
N GLY A 299 28.45 9.46 4.18
CA GLY A 299 28.47 9.74 5.61
C GLY A 299 27.07 9.53 6.17
N SER A 300 26.95 8.52 7.04
CA SER A 300 25.93 8.33 8.08
C SER A 300 24.43 8.49 7.74
N ALA A 301 23.60 7.56 8.26
CA ALA A 301 22.14 7.63 8.24
C ALA A 301 21.54 8.76 9.11
N SER A 302 22.32 9.79 9.44
CA SER A 302 21.99 10.83 10.43
C SER A 302 22.03 12.26 9.87
N ASP A 303 22.34 12.47 8.60
CA ASP A 303 22.54 13.84 8.06
C ASP A 303 21.22 14.45 7.56
N SER A 304 20.28 14.53 8.50
CA SER A 304 19.24 15.56 8.58
C SER A 304 19.43 16.32 9.89
N LEU A 305 20.67 16.74 10.10
CA LEU A 305 21.10 17.73 11.08
C LEU A 305 21.54 18.93 10.25
N ASP A 306 20.61 19.89 10.15
CA ASP A 306 20.72 21.32 9.86
C ASP A 306 19.44 21.80 9.18
#